data_AF-A0A8G1U9L5-F1
#
_entry.id   AF-A0A8G1U9L5-F1
#
_cell.length_a   1.000
_cell.length_b   1.000
_cell.length_c   1.000
_cell.angle_alpha   90.00
_cell.angle_beta   90.00
_cell.angle_gamma   90.00
#
_symmetry.space_group_name_H-M   'P 1'
#
loop_
_entity.id
_entity.type
_entity.pdbx_description
1 polymer ?
#
loop_
_entity_poly.entity_id
_entity_poly.type
_entity_poly.pdbx_seq_one_letter_code
_entity_poly.pdbx_strand_id
1 'polypeptide(L)'
;MHWAATGEPTPMYASAEERLAGIERGRALPAAELTAWVRESAERLTAGLDALTPEQWQAPVTTAQGRTVPAAELPWLRAREACVHAVDLAAGTAFADLPAGFLAALCEDVLAKRAAAPGPALTLRTPDDSARWYLPGEGESTYVTAELPLITAYLTGRQHIEGAPPLGPWL
;
A
#
# COMPACT_ATOMS: atom_id res chain seq x y z
N MET A 1 -5.75 4.94 -16.60
CA MET A 1 -7.23 4.94 -16.62
C MET A 1 -7.84 4.44 -17.93
N HIS A 2 -7.06 4.40 -19.03
CA HIS A 2 -7.53 3.90 -20.34
C HIS A 2 -8.34 2.61 -20.27
N TRP A 3 -7.78 1.54 -19.68
CA TRP A 3 -8.47 0.25 -19.62
C TRP A 3 -9.85 0.33 -18.95
N ALA A 4 -9.95 0.96 -17.78
CA ALA A 4 -11.25 1.12 -17.12
C ALA A 4 -12.24 1.95 -17.96
N ALA A 5 -11.73 2.97 -18.66
CA ALA A 5 -12.56 3.86 -19.46
C ALA A 5 -13.03 3.25 -20.80
N THR A 6 -12.17 2.49 -21.47
CA THR A 6 -12.42 2.01 -22.84
C THR A 6 -12.70 0.51 -22.92
N GLY A 7 -12.39 -0.24 -21.87
CA GLY A 7 -12.38 -1.71 -21.88
C GLY A 7 -11.17 -2.32 -22.60
N GLU A 8 -10.29 -1.51 -23.20
CA GLU A 8 -9.12 -1.99 -23.92
C GLU A 8 -7.98 -2.33 -22.94
N PRO A 9 -7.52 -3.59 -22.87
CA PRO A 9 -6.50 -4.00 -21.91
C PRO A 9 -5.23 -3.16 -22.01
N THR A 10 -4.94 -2.43 -20.93
CA THR A 10 -3.74 -1.61 -20.79
C THR A 10 -3.10 -1.95 -19.44
N PRO A 11 -2.18 -2.93 -19.40
CA PRO A 11 -1.58 -3.37 -18.14
C PRO A 11 -0.81 -2.24 -17.45
N MET A 12 -0.66 -2.32 -16.12
CA MET A 12 0.07 -1.31 -15.33
C MET A 12 1.51 -1.09 -15.83
N TYR A 13 2.15 -2.16 -16.30
CA TYR A 13 3.47 -2.14 -16.93
C TYR A 13 3.44 -3.08 -18.13
N ALA A 14 4.17 -2.74 -19.20
CA ALA A 14 4.29 -3.60 -20.38
C ALA A 14 5.05 -4.90 -20.05
N SER A 15 6.05 -4.82 -19.17
CA SER A 15 6.79 -5.96 -18.62
C SER A 15 7.48 -5.61 -17.30
N ALA A 16 8.08 -6.61 -16.65
CA ALA A 16 8.91 -6.39 -15.45
C ALA A 16 10.18 -5.58 -15.77
N GLU A 17 10.78 -5.80 -16.94
CA GLU A 17 11.95 -5.08 -17.43
C GLU A 17 11.62 -3.61 -17.71
N GLU A 18 10.46 -3.33 -18.33
CA GLU A 18 10.02 -1.94 -18.57
C GLU A 18 9.78 -1.20 -17.25
N ARG A 19 9.22 -1.88 -16.25
CA ARG A 19 9.08 -1.33 -14.90
C ARG A 19 10.44 -0.97 -14.29
N LEU A 20 11.41 -1.89 -14.35
CA LEU A 20 12.76 -1.67 -13.82
C LEU A 20 13.48 -0.54 -14.57
N ALA A 21 13.39 -0.52 -15.90
CA ALA A 21 13.97 0.55 -16.72
C ALA A 21 13.36 1.92 -16.40
N GLY A 22 12.05 1.99 -16.16
CA GLY A 22 11.38 3.21 -15.69
C GLY A 22 11.92 3.72 -14.34
N ILE A 23 12.16 2.81 -13.39
CA ILE A 23 12.75 3.14 -12.08
C ILE A 23 14.17 3.66 -12.24
N GLU A 24 15.02 2.98 -13.02
CA GLU A 24 16.41 3.41 -13.23
C GLU A 24 16.49 4.76 -13.97
N ARG A 25 15.60 5.01 -14.93
CA ARG A 25 15.48 6.33 -15.57
C ARG A 25 15.10 7.41 -14.55
N GLY A 26 14.10 7.14 -13.71
CA GLY A 26 13.66 8.08 -12.68
C GLY A 26 14.77 8.40 -11.67
N ARG A 27 15.56 7.40 -11.29
CA ARG A 27 16.72 7.55 -10.38
C ARG A 27 17.79 8.50 -10.93
N ALA A 28 17.96 8.56 -12.25
CA ALA A 28 18.95 9.41 -12.90
C ALA A 28 18.49 10.87 -13.11
N LEU A 29 17.22 11.19 -12.83
CA LEU A 29 16.67 12.53 -13.05
C LEU A 29 17.18 13.54 -12.01
N PRO A 30 17.41 14.80 -12.41
CA PRO A 30 17.58 15.91 -11.47
C PRO A 30 16.37 16.06 -10.54
N ALA A 31 16.60 16.51 -9.30
CA ALA A 31 15.54 16.61 -8.28
C ALA A 31 14.33 17.46 -8.72
N ALA A 32 14.57 18.55 -9.45
CA ALA A 32 13.51 19.40 -9.99
C ALA A 32 12.63 18.66 -11.01
N GLU A 33 13.25 17.89 -11.90
CA GLU A 33 12.54 17.09 -12.90
C GLU A 33 11.77 15.93 -12.26
N LEU A 34 12.38 15.22 -11.29
CA LEU A 34 11.71 14.16 -10.54
C LEU A 34 10.49 14.70 -9.78
N THR A 35 10.60 15.88 -9.18
CA THR A 35 9.48 16.52 -8.47
C THR A 35 8.37 16.93 -9.42
N ALA A 36 8.70 17.54 -10.56
CA ALA A 36 7.73 17.89 -11.58
C ALA A 36 7.01 16.64 -12.11
N TRP A 37 7.76 15.59 -12.40
CA TRP A 37 7.22 14.33 -12.89
C TRP A 37 6.25 13.68 -11.90
N VAL A 38 6.57 13.67 -10.60
CA VAL A 38 5.66 13.15 -9.56
C VAL A 38 4.36 13.97 -9.51
N ARG A 39 4.43 15.30 -9.56
CA ARG A 39 3.26 16.19 -9.55
C ARG A 39 2.38 15.97 -10.77
N GLU A 40 2.95 15.99 -11.97
CA GLU A 40 2.23 15.74 -13.21
C GLU A 40 1.60 14.35 -13.23
N SER A 41 2.29 13.33 -12.70
CA SER A 41 1.74 11.98 -12.62
C SER A 41 0.53 11.90 -11.69
N ALA A 42 0.53 12.65 -10.59
CA ALA A 42 -0.58 12.73 -9.66
C ALA A 42 -1.78 13.45 -10.29
N GLU A 43 -1.55 14.59 -10.96
CA GLU A 43 -2.58 15.35 -11.67
C GLU A 43 -3.26 14.51 -12.76
N ARG A 44 -2.47 13.79 -13.58
CA ARG A 44 -3.02 12.89 -14.61
C ARG A 44 -3.84 11.75 -14.01
N LEU A 45 -3.41 11.21 -12.87
CA LEU A 45 -4.15 10.16 -12.18
C LEU A 45 -5.49 10.69 -11.67
N THR A 46 -5.48 11.83 -10.98
CA THR A 46 -6.70 12.51 -10.50
C THR A 46 -7.67 12.78 -11.64
N ALA A 47 -7.20 13.45 -12.71
CA ALA A 47 -8.05 13.75 -13.87
C ALA A 47 -8.63 12.50 -14.52
N GLY A 48 -7.87 11.40 -14.56
CA GLY A 48 -8.34 10.13 -15.11
C GLY A 48 -9.34 9.40 -14.21
N LEU A 49 -9.24 9.53 -12.88
CA LEU A 49 -10.21 8.98 -11.92
C LEU A 49 -11.51 9.79 -11.96
N ASP A 50 -11.42 11.11 -11.98
CA ASP A 50 -12.57 12.02 -12.04
C ASP A 50 -13.40 11.85 -13.31
N ALA A 51 -12.78 11.38 -14.39
CA ALA A 51 -13.44 11.15 -15.68
C ALA A 51 -14.20 9.81 -15.76
N LEU A 52 -14.06 8.90 -14.78
CA LEU A 52 -14.74 7.60 -14.84
C LEU A 52 -16.24 7.72 -14.53
N THR A 53 -17.06 7.06 -15.34
CA THR A 53 -18.49 6.88 -15.04
C THR A 53 -18.71 5.82 -13.93
N PRO A 54 -19.89 5.79 -13.29
CA PRO A 54 -20.21 4.77 -12.28
C PRO A 54 -19.97 3.32 -12.74
N GLU A 55 -20.25 3.01 -14.01
CA GLU A 55 -20.02 1.70 -14.60
C GLU A 55 -18.53 1.42 -14.81
N GLN A 56 -17.77 2.42 -15.26
CA GLN A 56 -16.32 2.28 -15.48
C GLN A 56 -15.55 2.11 -14.17
N TRP A 57 -16.07 2.62 -13.05
CA TRP A 57 -15.52 2.33 -11.73
C TRP A 57 -15.60 0.84 -11.37
N GLN A 58 -16.55 0.09 -11.93
CA GLN A 58 -16.69 -1.34 -11.74
C GLN A 58 -15.95 -2.18 -12.79
N ALA A 59 -15.32 -1.53 -13.78
CA ALA A 59 -14.60 -2.23 -14.84
C ALA A 59 -13.43 -3.04 -14.25
N PRO A 60 -13.26 -4.32 -14.64
CA PRO A 60 -12.16 -5.14 -14.17
C PRO A 60 -10.83 -4.67 -14.76
N VAL A 61 -9.85 -4.46 -13.90
CA VAL A 61 -8.47 -4.13 -14.27
C VAL A 61 -7.51 -5.10 -13.57
N THR A 62 -6.34 -5.32 -14.17
CA THR A 62 -5.32 -6.21 -13.59
C THR A 62 -4.21 -5.39 -12.94
N THR A 63 -3.96 -5.67 -11.66
CA THR A 63 -2.84 -5.11 -10.89
C THR A 63 -1.50 -5.68 -11.35
N ALA A 64 -0.40 -5.02 -10.99
CA ALA A 64 0.95 -5.50 -11.30
C ALA A 64 1.25 -6.89 -10.72
N GLN A 65 0.53 -7.32 -9.68
CA GLN A 65 0.64 -8.65 -9.07
C GLN A 65 -0.29 -9.70 -9.73
N GLY A 66 -0.93 -9.37 -10.85
CA GLY A 66 -1.80 -10.28 -11.60
C GLY A 66 -3.21 -10.46 -10.99
N ARG A 67 -3.56 -9.73 -9.93
CA ARG A 67 -4.92 -9.75 -9.37
C ARG A 67 -5.85 -8.90 -10.25
N THR A 68 -6.99 -9.46 -10.63
CA THR A 68 -8.09 -8.71 -11.24
C THR A 68 -8.95 -8.09 -10.15
N VAL A 69 -9.15 -6.77 -10.24
CA VAL A 69 -9.90 -5.96 -9.28
C VAL A 69 -10.76 -4.93 -10.03
N PRO A 70 -11.85 -4.42 -9.45
CA PRO A 70 -12.54 -3.27 -10.05
C PRO A 70 -11.65 -2.03 -10.02
N ALA A 71 -11.84 -1.11 -10.97
CA ALA A 71 -11.12 0.17 -11.00
C ALA A 71 -11.31 1.00 -9.72
N ALA A 72 -12.39 0.77 -8.98
CA ALA A 72 -12.65 1.33 -7.65
C ALA A 72 -11.58 1.00 -6.59
N GLU A 73 -10.72 0.00 -6.82
CA GLU A 73 -9.58 -0.30 -5.94
C GLU A 73 -8.37 0.62 -6.20
N LEU A 74 -8.31 1.31 -7.34
CA LEU A 74 -7.15 2.13 -7.71
C LEU A 74 -6.85 3.26 -6.70
N PRO A 75 -7.84 4.00 -6.15
CA PRO A 75 -7.59 4.97 -5.09
C PRO A 75 -6.95 4.35 -3.85
N TRP A 76 -7.39 3.16 -3.43
CA TRP A 76 -6.80 2.46 -2.29
C TRP A 76 -5.34 2.08 -2.58
N LEU A 77 -5.08 1.46 -3.74
CA LEU A 77 -3.73 1.09 -4.16
C LEU A 77 -2.81 2.32 -4.21
N ARG A 78 -3.30 3.46 -4.74
CA ARG A 78 -2.54 4.71 -4.77
C ARG A 78 -2.28 5.28 -3.38
N ALA A 79 -3.29 5.31 -2.52
CA ALA A 79 -3.19 5.85 -1.16
C ALA A 79 -2.14 5.08 -0.35
N ARG A 80 -2.13 3.75 -0.46
CA ARG A 80 -1.13 2.89 0.18
C ARG A 80 0.30 3.26 -0.23
N GLU A 81 0.57 3.31 -1.54
CA GLU A 81 1.89 3.66 -2.07
C GLU A 81 2.32 5.06 -1.62
N ALA A 82 1.43 6.05 -1.76
CA ALA A 82 1.76 7.44 -1.45
C ALA A 82 2.00 7.66 0.05
N CYS A 83 1.13 7.14 0.92
CA CYS A 83 1.23 7.39 2.36
C CYS A 83 2.40 6.61 2.98
N VAL A 84 2.60 5.34 2.59
CA VAL A 84 3.70 4.54 3.12
C VAL A 84 5.04 5.09 2.64
N HIS A 85 5.17 5.43 1.35
CA HIS A 85 6.44 5.98 0.84
C HIS A 85 6.68 7.44 1.25
N ALA A 86 5.66 8.20 1.66
CA ALA A 86 5.88 9.49 2.31
C ALA A 86 6.62 9.32 3.65
N VAL A 87 6.33 8.24 4.38
CA VAL A 87 7.11 7.86 5.58
C VAL A 87 8.50 7.38 5.19
N ASP A 88 8.62 6.52 4.18
CA ASP A 88 9.91 5.98 3.74
C ASP A 88 10.87 7.08 3.22
N LEU A 89 10.35 8.18 2.69
CA LEU A 89 11.14 9.34 2.24
C LEU A 89 11.88 10.02 3.40
N ALA A 90 11.49 9.76 4.66
CA ALA A 90 12.12 10.29 5.87
C ALA A 90 12.23 11.83 5.90
N ALA A 91 11.26 12.51 5.28
CA ALA A 91 11.21 13.97 5.17
C ALA A 91 10.31 14.64 6.24
N GLY A 92 10.08 13.97 7.36
CA GLY A 92 9.30 14.49 8.49
C GLY A 92 7.88 13.93 8.63
N THR A 93 7.40 13.12 7.68
CA THR A 93 6.14 12.38 7.80
C THR A 93 6.37 11.05 8.51
N ALA A 94 5.56 10.75 9.51
CA ALA A 94 5.51 9.47 10.21
C ALA A 94 4.13 8.81 10.07
N PHE A 95 4.03 7.52 10.42
CA PHE A 95 2.74 6.82 10.48
C PHE A 95 1.74 7.52 11.43
N ALA A 96 2.23 8.21 12.46
CA ALA A 96 1.39 8.96 13.40
C ALA A 96 0.70 10.17 12.76
N ASP A 97 1.20 10.66 11.63
CA ASP A 97 0.61 11.79 10.89
C ASP A 97 -0.46 11.36 9.89
N LEU A 98 -0.63 10.05 9.68
CA LEU A 98 -1.58 9.49 8.73
C LEU A 98 -2.98 9.33 9.37
N PRO A 99 -4.07 9.44 8.58
CA PRO A 99 -5.42 9.29 9.12
C PRO A 99 -5.65 7.92 9.78
N ALA A 100 -6.24 7.90 10.98
CA ALA A 100 -6.48 6.66 11.72
C ALA A 100 -7.30 5.63 10.93
N GLY A 101 -8.31 6.07 10.16
CA GLY A 101 -9.09 5.18 9.29
C GLY A 101 -8.25 4.55 8.17
N PHE A 102 -7.27 5.29 7.63
CA PHE A 102 -6.32 4.75 6.66
C PHE A 102 -5.39 3.71 7.31
N LEU A 103 -4.85 4.00 8.49
CA LEU A 103 -3.98 3.08 9.22
C LEU A 103 -4.69 1.77 9.56
N ALA A 104 -5.94 1.83 10.01
CA ALA A 104 -6.75 0.65 10.30
C ALA A 104 -7.00 -0.19 9.04
N ALA A 105 -7.42 0.45 7.94
CA ALA A 105 -7.60 -0.23 6.65
C ALA A 105 -6.28 -0.85 6.13
N LEU A 106 -5.15 -0.17 6.37
CA LEU A 106 -3.83 -0.65 5.99
C LEU A 106 -3.43 -1.89 6.80
N CYS A 107 -3.70 -1.92 8.11
CA CYS A 107 -3.50 -3.12 8.92
C CYS A 107 -4.25 -4.33 8.34
N GLU A 108 -5.53 -4.18 7.99
CA GLU A 108 -6.34 -5.25 7.40
C GLU A 108 -5.74 -5.78 6.08
N ASP A 109 -5.37 -4.89 5.15
CA ASP A 109 -4.78 -5.27 3.86
C ASP A 109 -3.41 -5.97 4.03
N VAL A 110 -2.59 -5.47 4.95
CA VAL A 110 -1.29 -6.07 5.27
C VAL A 110 -1.48 -7.49 5.82
N LEU A 111 -2.39 -7.66 6.78
CA LEU A 111 -2.68 -8.95 7.42
C LEU A 111 -3.25 -9.95 6.43
N ALA A 112 -4.22 -9.53 5.61
CA ALA A 112 -4.79 -10.37 4.55
C ALA A 112 -3.70 -10.88 3.59
N LYS A 113 -2.74 -10.02 3.22
CA LYS A 113 -1.62 -10.42 2.36
C LYS A 113 -0.62 -11.32 3.08
N ARG A 114 -0.30 -11.06 4.34
CA ARG A 114 0.65 -11.87 5.12
C ARG A 114 0.10 -13.25 5.45
N ALA A 115 -1.21 -13.37 5.72
CA ALA A 115 -1.87 -14.64 5.98
C ALA A 115 -1.82 -15.63 4.79
N ALA A 116 -1.51 -15.15 3.59
CA ALA A 116 -1.34 -15.99 2.39
C ALA A 116 0.02 -16.72 2.33
N ALA A 117 0.92 -16.47 3.28
CA ALA A 117 2.23 -17.13 3.39
C ALA A 117 2.47 -17.63 4.82
N PRO A 118 3.29 -18.68 5.00
CA PRO A 118 3.72 -19.11 6.34
C PRO A 118 4.38 -17.97 7.11
N GLY A 119 4.06 -17.86 8.40
CA GLY A 119 4.52 -16.78 9.27
C GLY A 119 4.14 -17.02 10.73
N PRO A 120 4.53 -16.10 11.64
CA PRO A 120 4.22 -16.23 13.05
C PRO A 120 2.74 -15.96 13.34
N ALA A 121 2.17 -16.64 14.33
CA ALA A 121 0.86 -16.29 14.86
C ALA A 121 0.94 -15.00 15.71
N LEU A 122 0.10 -14.00 15.43
CA LEU A 122 0.08 -12.72 16.17
C LEU A 122 -1.34 -12.30 16.55
N THR A 123 -1.47 -11.75 17.75
CA THR A 123 -2.67 -11.03 18.19
C THR A 123 -2.25 -9.62 18.59
N LEU A 124 -2.70 -8.62 17.82
CA LEU A 124 -2.35 -7.21 18.04
C LEU A 124 -3.58 -6.45 18.54
N ARG A 125 -3.40 -5.53 19.49
CA ARG A 125 -4.47 -4.65 19.96
C ARG A 125 -3.97 -3.25 20.32
N THR A 126 -4.87 -2.28 20.25
CA THR A 126 -4.62 -0.96 20.84
C THR A 126 -4.70 -1.02 22.37
N PRO A 127 -4.03 -0.10 23.11
CA PRO A 127 -4.04 -0.12 24.58
C PRO A 127 -5.41 0.11 25.19
N ASP A 128 -6.27 0.87 24.50
CA ASP A 128 -7.66 1.13 24.88
C ASP A 128 -8.65 0.03 24.46
N ASP A 129 -8.14 -1.03 23.82
CA ASP A 129 -8.91 -2.17 23.33
C ASP A 129 -9.97 -1.82 22.26
N SER A 130 -9.89 -0.64 21.66
CA SER A 130 -10.80 -0.18 20.61
C SER A 130 -10.64 -0.92 19.28
N ALA A 131 -9.47 -1.50 19.03
CA ALA A 131 -9.22 -2.30 17.84
C ALA A 131 -8.31 -3.51 18.15
N ARG A 132 -8.58 -4.61 17.45
CA ARG A 132 -7.85 -5.86 17.55
C ARG A 132 -7.66 -6.49 16.17
N TRP A 133 -6.50 -7.08 15.95
CA TRP A 133 -6.12 -7.76 14.72
C TRP A 133 -5.51 -9.12 15.01
N TYR A 134 -5.68 -10.04 14.06
CA TYR A 134 -5.16 -11.39 14.13
C TYR A 134 -4.41 -11.74 12.86
N LEU A 135 -3.16 -12.19 13.01
CA LEU A 135 -2.41 -12.86 11.96
C LEU A 135 -2.38 -14.36 12.28
N PRO A 136 -3.05 -15.22 11.49
CA PRO A 136 -2.84 -16.65 11.62
C PRO A 136 -1.40 -17.02 11.29
N GLY A 137 -0.88 -18.04 11.95
CA GLY A 137 0.48 -18.49 11.71
C GLY A 137 0.87 -19.69 12.58
N GLU A 138 2.15 -20.01 12.55
CA GLU A 138 2.73 -21.13 13.28
C GLU A 138 3.05 -20.74 14.74
N GLY A 139 2.93 -21.71 15.64
CA GLY A 139 3.29 -21.58 17.05
C GLY A 139 2.21 -20.93 17.93
N GLU A 140 2.58 -20.64 19.17
CA GLU A 140 1.74 -19.88 20.09
C GLU A 140 1.66 -18.41 19.65
N SER A 141 0.47 -17.82 19.74
CA SER A 141 0.26 -16.43 19.31
C SER A 141 1.02 -15.46 20.21
N THR A 142 1.90 -14.66 19.62
CA THR A 142 2.50 -13.53 20.34
C THR A 142 1.48 -12.39 20.46
N TYR A 143 1.29 -11.91 21.68
CA TYR A 143 0.39 -10.79 21.97
C TYR A 143 1.13 -9.47 21.95
N VAL A 144 0.66 -8.53 21.14
CA VAL A 144 1.22 -7.20 20.98
C VAL A 144 0.18 -6.16 21.38
N THR A 145 0.54 -5.25 22.30
CA THR A 145 -0.28 -4.08 22.64
C THR A 145 0.52 -2.82 22.30
N ALA A 146 0.03 -2.02 21.37
CA ALA A 146 0.71 -0.82 20.89
C ALA A 146 -0.28 0.15 20.22
N GLU A 147 0.10 1.42 20.11
CA GLU A 147 -0.69 2.42 19.38
C GLU A 147 -0.84 2.06 17.90
N LEU A 148 -1.98 2.42 17.30
CA LEU A 148 -2.31 2.09 15.91
C LEU A 148 -1.18 2.44 14.92
N PRO A 149 -0.56 3.64 14.96
CA PRO A 149 0.57 3.96 14.08
C PRO A 149 1.76 2.99 14.21
N LEU A 150 2.10 2.56 15.43
CA LEU A 150 3.21 1.64 15.68
C LEU A 150 2.86 0.22 15.22
N ILE A 151 1.61 -0.23 15.44
CA ILE A 151 1.09 -1.49 14.89
C ILE A 151 1.19 -1.47 13.37
N THR A 152 0.75 -0.41 12.70
CA THR A 152 0.83 -0.30 11.24
C THR A 152 2.28 -0.27 10.74
N ALA A 153 3.15 0.49 11.39
CA ALA A 153 4.58 0.53 11.04
C ALA A 153 5.25 -0.85 11.20
N TYR A 154 4.89 -1.59 12.26
CA TYR A 154 5.36 -2.95 12.48
C TYR A 154 4.84 -3.94 11.45
N LEU A 155 3.54 -3.94 11.19
CA LEU A 155 2.92 -4.83 10.20
C LEU A 155 3.46 -4.57 8.79
N THR A 156 3.80 -3.33 8.45
CA THR A 156 4.44 -2.98 7.16
C THR A 156 5.95 -3.23 7.15
N GLY A 157 6.55 -3.69 8.25
CA GLY A 157 7.98 -4.01 8.33
C GLY A 157 8.91 -2.79 8.43
N ARG A 158 8.40 -1.60 8.78
CA ARG A 158 9.20 -0.37 8.97
C ARG A 158 9.72 -0.18 10.38
N GLN A 159 9.05 -0.76 11.39
CA GLN A 159 9.44 -0.63 12.79
C GLN A 159 9.39 -1.98 13.52
N HIS A 160 10.21 -2.10 14.56
CA HIS A 160 10.20 -3.25 15.45
C HIS A 160 9.40 -2.92 16.71
N ILE A 161 8.67 -3.92 17.19
CA ILE A 161 8.07 -3.89 18.53
C ILE A 161 8.81 -4.93 19.37
N GLU A 162 9.30 -4.53 20.53
CA GLU A 162 10.01 -5.43 21.44
C GLU A 162 9.12 -6.62 21.83
N GLY A 163 9.69 -7.82 21.80
CA GLY A 163 8.95 -9.07 22.06
C GLY A 163 8.07 -9.56 20.90
N ALA A 164 7.87 -8.77 19.84
CA ALA A 164 7.20 -9.21 18.63
C ALA A 164 8.19 -9.87 17.64
N PRO A 165 7.81 -10.95 16.93
CA PRO A 165 8.67 -11.57 15.94
C PRO A 165 8.95 -10.62 14.77
N PRO A 166 10.11 -10.71 14.10
CA PRO A 166 10.38 -9.89 12.93
C PRO A 166 9.43 -10.27 11.79
N LEU A 167 8.91 -9.25 11.10
CA LEU A 167 8.14 -9.43 9.88
C LEU A 167 9.01 -9.02 8.69
N GLY A 168 9.01 -9.84 7.63
CA GLY A 168 9.69 -9.49 6.38
C GLY A 168 9.09 -8.23 5.73
N PRO A 169 9.77 -7.66 4.72
CA PRO A 169 9.30 -6.45 4.06
C PRO A 169 7.92 -6.64 3.45
N TRP A 170 7.15 -5.56 3.41
CA TRP A 170 5.84 -5.52 2.79
C TRP A 170 5.70 -4.22 2.02
N LEU A 171 5.27 -4.30 0.76
CA LEU A 171 5.34 -3.21 -0.22
C LEU A 171 6.79 -2.85 -0.58
#